data_AF-A0A919BWN5-F1
#
_entry.id   AF-A0A919BWN5-F1
#
_cell.length_a   1.000
_cell.length_b   1.000
_cell.length_c   1.000
_cell.angle_alpha   90.00
_cell.angle_beta   90.00
_cell.angle_gamma   90.00
#
_symmetry.space_group_name_H-M   'P 1'
#
loop_
_entity.id
_entity.type
_entity.pdbx_description
1 polymer ?
#
loop_
_entity_poly.entity_id
_entity_poly.type
_entity_poly.pdbx_seq_one_letter_code
_entity_poly.pdbx_strand_id
1 'polypeptide(L)'
;MKHHRILPTLALTTAAVLAAPAAAIAAPSPEPTPSATAARAETPNPEAGSVEITKKDPAGDVLSGAAFLLLDSAGQKAGSGKTDAQGKLTFPDLAPGVYRLKETASGSPFHEVVADQDVIVTPGAATRLTITDPFKAAKVLLQAKDSKTGKLLPGATVNIGTGDSTLLTLTTGAGGTASGELPVSSRKTQFWVKQTKAPAGYDLYKPSKTFTADPGAPVTVTVTNAKTATTPKPTPSDKPTHKPTGTPSIPTVKPSSNPTGAPKPKPTDSSTSGTGSSPIAATVAPAASSSTTSAAPIGDSTPATPTGSLAHTGADTTWWIAGGAGVLVAVGAVALVVTRRRGVAEPEPDDTSQTV
;
A
#
# COMPACT_ATOMS: atom_id res chain seq x y z
N MET A 1 -42.08 81.82 19.39
CA MET A 1 -43.04 81.11 20.27
C MET A 1 -42.35 80.70 21.57
N LYS A 2 -43.04 80.74 22.72
CA LYS A 2 -42.60 80.21 24.03
C LYS A 2 -43.80 79.50 24.70
N HIS A 3 -43.81 78.17 24.74
CA HIS A 3 -44.70 77.38 25.61
C HIS A 3 -44.01 76.04 25.94
N HIS A 4 -44.09 75.46 27.14
CA HIS A 4 -44.34 75.98 28.50
C HIS A 4 -43.75 74.92 29.50
N ARG A 5 -43.22 75.23 30.70
CA ARG A 5 -43.93 75.53 31.98
C ARG A 5 -44.75 74.30 32.46
N ILE A 6 -44.73 73.81 33.71
CA ILE A 6 -44.40 74.36 35.06
C ILE A 6 -43.68 73.26 35.93
N LEU A 7 -43.20 73.65 37.12
CA LEU A 7 -42.82 72.87 38.32
C LEU A 7 -44.07 72.14 38.95
N PRO A 8 -44.22 71.75 40.26
CA PRO A 8 -43.39 71.79 41.49
C PRO A 8 -43.39 70.44 42.30
N THR A 9 -43.15 70.24 43.62
CA THR A 9 -42.96 71.07 44.86
C THR A 9 -42.29 70.24 46.00
N LEU A 10 -41.78 70.90 47.07
CA LEU A 10 -41.37 70.36 48.41
C LEU A 10 -40.15 69.39 48.43
N ALA A 11 -39.20 69.38 49.38
CA ALA A 11 -39.17 69.54 50.86
C ALA A 11 -39.58 68.25 51.64
N LEU A 12 -39.20 68.00 52.90
CA LEU A 12 -38.67 68.84 53.99
C LEU A 12 -37.98 67.96 55.08
N THR A 13 -36.92 68.43 55.77
CA THR A 13 -36.45 68.02 57.16
C THR A 13 -36.18 66.53 57.49
N THR A 14 -35.44 66.10 58.52
CA THR A 14 -34.65 66.71 59.64
C THR A 14 -33.53 65.70 59.97
N ALA A 15 -32.25 66.06 60.10
CA ALA A 15 -31.58 66.68 61.26
C ALA A 15 -31.40 65.77 62.51
N ALA A 16 -30.14 65.52 62.86
CA ALA A 16 -29.62 65.37 64.22
C ALA A 16 -28.10 65.67 64.22
N VAL A 17 -27.55 66.20 65.31
CA VAL A 17 -26.15 66.68 65.42
C VAL A 17 -25.58 66.27 66.79
N LEU A 18 -24.31 65.86 66.88
CA LEU A 18 -23.49 66.04 68.09
C LEU A 18 -21.98 65.75 67.89
N ALA A 19 -21.16 66.62 68.49
CA ALA A 19 -19.80 66.42 69.04
C ALA A 19 -18.66 65.77 68.20
N ALA A 20 -17.92 66.65 67.53
CA ALA A 20 -16.44 66.84 67.56
C ALA A 20 -15.66 66.39 68.84
N PRO A 21 -14.30 66.50 68.89
CA PRO A 21 -13.29 66.42 67.82
C PRO A 21 -12.02 65.59 68.17
N ALA A 22 -11.32 65.07 67.15
CA ALA A 22 -9.89 64.72 67.25
C ALA A 22 -9.20 64.84 65.88
N ALA A 23 -7.95 65.28 65.83
CA ALA A 23 -7.23 65.54 64.58
C ALA A 23 -6.11 64.52 64.32
N ALA A 24 -6.21 63.74 63.24
CA ALA A 24 -5.15 62.89 62.73
C ALA A 24 -5.22 62.78 61.19
N ILE A 25 -4.45 63.66 60.55
CA ILE A 25 -4.01 63.74 59.15
C ILE A 25 -4.29 62.50 58.25
N ALA A 26 -5.06 62.76 57.19
CA ALA A 26 -5.07 62.09 55.87
C ALA A 26 -5.15 60.55 55.76
N ALA A 27 -6.35 60.06 55.41
CA ALA A 27 -6.54 58.84 54.62
C ALA A 27 -7.33 59.20 53.33
N PRO A 28 -6.94 58.73 52.14
CA PRO A 28 -7.68 58.97 50.90
C PRO A 28 -8.93 58.07 50.75
N SER A 29 -9.86 58.56 49.92
CA SER A 29 -11.16 58.02 49.49
C SER A 29 -11.22 56.52 49.08
N PRO A 30 -12.43 55.93 48.97
CA PRO A 30 -12.68 54.53 49.39
C PRO A 30 -12.28 53.44 48.39
N GLU A 31 -12.27 52.21 48.90
CA GLU A 31 -12.09 50.98 48.13
C GLU A 31 -13.12 50.85 46.99
N PRO A 32 -12.67 50.60 45.74
CA PRO A 32 -13.48 49.89 44.77
C PRO A 32 -13.38 48.38 45.05
N THR A 33 -14.50 47.69 45.29
CA THR A 33 -14.51 46.21 45.32
C THR A 33 -14.41 45.65 43.90
N PRO A 34 -13.42 44.79 43.56
CA PRO A 34 -13.45 44.02 42.33
C PRO A 34 -13.90 42.58 42.63
N SER A 35 -14.97 42.19 41.95
CA SER A 35 -15.46 40.82 41.86
C SER A 35 -14.41 39.80 41.44
N ALA A 36 -14.66 38.54 41.82
CA ALA A 36 -14.22 37.31 41.15
C ALA A 36 -12.70 37.05 41.06
N THR A 37 -12.31 35.86 41.53
CA THR A 37 -11.02 35.27 41.18
C THR A 37 -10.91 35.16 39.65
N ALA A 38 -9.98 35.89 39.05
CA ALA A 38 -9.73 35.79 37.62
C ALA A 38 -9.19 34.39 37.31
N ALA A 39 -9.91 33.64 36.47
CA ALA A 39 -9.36 32.42 35.90
C ALA A 39 -8.05 32.76 35.18
N ARG A 40 -6.99 31.99 35.44
CA ARG A 40 -5.68 32.17 34.83
C ARG A 40 -5.79 31.92 33.32
N ALA A 41 -6.02 32.99 32.56
CA ALA A 41 -5.84 32.98 31.13
C ALA A 41 -4.36 32.69 30.87
N GLU A 42 -4.08 31.49 30.36
CA GLU A 42 -2.73 31.14 29.94
C GLU A 42 -2.42 31.98 28.70
N THR A 43 -1.51 32.95 28.86
CA THR A 43 -1.10 33.82 27.78
C THR A 43 -0.43 32.95 26.71
N PRO A 44 -0.91 32.93 25.46
CA PRO A 44 -0.27 32.14 24.42
C PRO A 44 1.17 32.62 24.28
N ASN A 45 2.12 31.68 24.35
CA ASN A 45 3.53 31.99 24.23
C ASN A 45 3.78 32.62 22.84
N PRO A 46 4.27 33.88 22.75
CA PRO A 46 4.34 34.60 21.47
C PRO A 46 5.28 33.98 20.43
N GLU A 47 6.08 32.98 20.82
CA GLU A 47 6.94 32.19 19.93
C GLU A 47 6.48 30.73 19.75
N ALA A 48 5.31 30.33 20.25
CA ALA A 48 4.78 28.99 19.97
C ALA A 48 4.39 28.82 18.49
N GLY A 49 4.59 27.62 17.97
CA GLY A 49 4.11 27.20 16.65
C GLY A 49 2.96 26.21 16.76
N SER A 50 2.55 25.64 15.63
CA SER A 50 1.51 24.60 15.58
C SER A 50 1.76 23.59 14.47
N VAL A 51 1.10 22.43 14.57
CA VAL A 51 1.05 21.42 13.50
C VAL A 51 -0.40 21.25 13.05
N GLU A 52 -0.66 21.48 11.77
CA GLU A 52 -1.97 21.30 11.12
C GLU A 52 -1.92 20.08 10.19
N ILE A 53 -2.75 19.08 10.47
CA ILE A 53 -2.87 17.85 9.69
C ILE A 53 -4.15 17.91 8.86
N THR A 54 -4.07 17.51 7.59
CA THR A 54 -5.23 17.14 6.76
C THR A 54 -5.08 15.70 6.29
N LYS A 55 -6.08 14.87 6.59
CA LYS A 55 -6.10 13.42 6.37
C LYS A 55 -7.01 13.07 5.20
N LYS A 56 -6.50 12.24 4.29
CA LYS A 56 -7.26 11.75 3.13
C LYS A 56 -6.90 10.32 2.73
N ASP A 57 -7.64 9.78 1.76
CA ASP A 57 -7.30 8.57 1.01
C ASP A 57 -6.68 8.90 -0.38
N PRO A 58 -6.28 7.90 -1.18
CA PRO A 58 -5.66 8.10 -2.49
C PRO A 58 -6.65 8.54 -3.59
N ALA A 59 -7.95 8.37 -3.39
CA ALA A 59 -8.99 8.90 -4.28
C ALA A 59 -9.26 10.39 -4.00
N GLY A 60 -8.94 10.86 -2.79
CA GLY A 60 -9.07 12.25 -2.36
C GLY A 60 -10.14 12.48 -1.29
N ASP A 61 -10.87 11.44 -0.86
CA ASP A 61 -11.85 11.55 0.23
C ASP A 61 -11.12 11.92 1.52
N VAL A 62 -11.69 12.84 2.32
CA VAL A 62 -11.17 13.15 3.66
C VAL A 62 -11.50 12.02 4.65
N LEU A 63 -10.56 11.74 5.58
CA LEU A 63 -10.71 10.66 6.57
C LEU A 63 -10.85 11.23 7.99
N SER A 64 -12.05 11.07 8.55
CA SER A 64 -12.40 11.47 9.92
C SER A 64 -12.10 10.36 10.95
N GLY A 65 -11.90 10.76 12.20
CA GLY A 65 -11.65 9.83 13.31
C GLY A 65 -10.26 9.18 13.34
N ALA A 66 -9.37 9.52 12.40
CA ALA A 66 -7.99 9.05 12.34
C ALA A 66 -7.19 9.61 13.53
N ALA A 67 -6.49 8.75 14.27
CA ALA A 67 -5.99 9.02 15.60
C ALA A 67 -4.46 9.18 15.61
N PHE A 68 -3.99 10.33 16.10
CA PHE A 68 -2.59 10.71 16.09
C PHE A 68 -2.03 10.91 17.51
N LEU A 69 -0.75 10.59 17.65
CA LEU A 69 0.10 10.85 18.79
C LEU A 69 1.26 11.73 18.32
N LEU A 70 1.48 12.87 18.95
CA LEU A 70 2.63 13.73 18.71
C LEU A 70 3.63 13.53 19.85
N LEU A 71 4.86 13.16 19.48
CA LEU A 71 5.97 12.95 20.40
C LEU A 71 7.01 14.06 20.26
N ASP A 72 7.60 14.49 21.35
CA ASP A 72 8.75 15.42 21.35
C ASP A 72 10.08 14.70 21.06
N SER A 73 11.17 15.47 21.06
CA SER A 73 12.54 14.97 20.85
C SER A 73 13.07 14.03 21.96
N ALA A 74 12.40 13.97 23.12
CA ALA A 74 12.68 13.03 24.20
C ALA A 74 11.72 11.80 24.16
N GLY A 75 10.93 11.67 23.09
CA GLY A 75 9.93 10.61 22.91
C GLY A 75 8.73 10.71 23.86
N GLN A 76 8.57 11.84 24.56
CA GLN A 76 7.44 12.07 25.46
C GLN A 76 6.23 12.58 24.68
N LYS A 77 5.04 12.36 25.20
CA LYS A 77 3.80 12.79 24.57
C LYS A 77 3.63 14.31 24.65
N ALA A 78 3.87 15.00 23.54
CA ALA A 78 3.51 16.40 23.35
C ALA A 78 2.00 16.60 23.10
N GLY A 79 1.34 15.63 22.45
CA GLY A 79 -0.09 15.73 22.16
C GLY A 79 -0.73 14.43 21.67
N SER A 80 -2.06 14.38 21.65
CA SER A 80 -2.82 13.35 20.92
C SER A 80 -4.19 13.86 20.53
N GLY A 81 -4.69 13.48 19.36
CA GLY A 81 -6.02 13.88 18.90
C GLY A 81 -6.58 12.94 17.85
N LYS A 82 -7.77 13.29 17.34
CA LYS A 82 -8.39 12.61 16.19
C LYS A 82 -8.81 13.64 15.14
N THR A 83 -8.85 13.23 13.88
CA THR A 83 -9.34 14.08 12.80
C THR A 83 -10.85 14.31 12.90
N ASP A 84 -11.27 15.54 12.61
CA ASP A 84 -12.68 15.96 12.57
C ASP A 84 -13.41 15.43 11.33
N ALA A 85 -14.67 15.85 11.13
CA ALA A 85 -15.49 15.46 9.99
C ALA A 85 -14.96 15.96 8.63
N GLN A 86 -14.03 16.92 8.64
CA GLN A 86 -13.35 17.50 7.49
C GLN A 86 -11.94 16.90 7.30
N GLY A 87 -11.59 15.87 8.07
CA GLY A 87 -10.29 15.20 8.04
C GLY A 87 -9.16 16.01 8.68
N LYS A 88 -9.45 17.02 9.51
CA LYS A 88 -8.46 17.94 10.06
C LYS A 88 -8.17 17.68 11.54
N LEU A 89 -6.92 17.92 11.93
CA LEU A 89 -6.47 17.91 13.33
C LEU A 89 -5.37 18.96 13.50
N THR A 90 -5.45 19.76 14.55
CA THR A 90 -4.44 20.77 14.90
C THR A 90 -3.86 20.48 16.28
N PHE A 91 -2.53 20.55 16.38
CA PHE A 91 -1.82 20.64 17.65
C PHE A 91 -1.33 22.09 17.81
N PRO A 92 -2.02 22.93 18.61
CA PRO A 92 -1.64 24.32 18.84
C PRO A 92 -0.56 24.45 19.93
N ASP A 93 -0.06 25.67 20.12
CA ASP A 93 0.75 26.11 21.26
C ASP A 93 2.01 25.26 21.55
N LEU A 94 2.60 24.68 20.48
CA LEU A 94 3.78 23.83 20.55
C LEU A 94 5.06 24.68 20.68
N ALA A 95 5.98 24.25 21.54
CA ALA A 95 7.31 24.84 21.60
C ALA A 95 8.06 24.61 20.26
N PRO A 96 8.86 25.57 19.76
CA PRO A 96 9.70 25.38 18.59
C PRO A 96 10.67 24.20 18.76
N GLY A 97 10.82 23.36 17.74
CA GLY A 97 11.64 22.15 17.82
C GLY A 97 11.27 21.06 16.80
N VAL A 98 11.83 19.87 17.00
CA VAL A 98 11.54 18.68 16.19
C VAL A 98 10.66 17.72 16.99
N TYR A 99 9.60 17.24 16.34
CA TYR A 99 8.61 16.30 16.86
C TYR A 99 8.46 15.10 15.93
N ARG A 100 8.01 13.96 16.46
CA ARG A 100 7.61 12.79 15.67
C ARG A 100 6.10 12.63 15.72
N LEU A 101 5.45 12.79 14.57
CA LEU A 101 4.03 12.52 14.39
C LEU A 101 3.81 11.03 14.09
N LYS A 102 3.07 10.35 14.96
CA LYS A 102 2.73 8.94 14.84
C LYS A 102 1.23 8.79 14.58
N GLU A 103 0.88 8.03 13.54
CA GLU A 103 -0.50 7.59 13.35
C GLU A 103 -0.76 6.28 14.09
N THR A 104 -1.84 6.23 14.85
CA THR A 104 -2.20 5.10 15.73
C THR A 104 -3.44 4.34 15.26
N ALA A 105 -4.29 4.96 14.44
CA ALA A 105 -5.37 4.31 13.70
C ALA A 105 -5.86 5.22 12.57
N SER A 106 -6.07 4.67 11.37
CA SER A 106 -6.56 5.37 10.17
C SER A 106 -8.03 5.85 10.23
N GLY A 107 -8.69 5.69 11.38
CA GLY A 107 -10.13 5.96 11.57
C GLY A 107 -11.07 5.04 10.76
N SER A 108 -10.54 4.14 9.93
CA SER A 108 -11.28 3.48 8.85
C SER A 108 -10.92 2.00 8.71
N PRO A 109 -11.90 1.09 8.57
CA PRO A 109 -11.60 -0.34 8.40
C PRO A 109 -10.90 -0.65 7.06
N PHE A 110 -10.99 0.24 6.07
CA PHE A 110 -10.49 0.06 4.70
C PHE A 110 -9.04 0.48 4.49
N HIS A 111 -8.43 1.18 5.46
CA HIS A 111 -7.16 1.89 5.31
C HIS A 111 -6.08 1.38 6.27
N GLU A 112 -4.83 1.39 5.83
CA GLU A 112 -3.66 1.14 6.68
C GLU A 112 -3.02 2.47 7.09
N VAL A 113 -2.39 2.50 8.26
CA VAL A 113 -1.69 3.70 8.75
C VAL A 113 -0.35 3.86 8.06
N VAL A 114 0.09 5.11 7.87
CA VAL A 114 1.43 5.40 7.33
C VAL A 114 2.52 5.34 8.42
N ALA A 115 3.78 5.30 7.99
CA ALA A 115 4.93 5.38 8.90
C ALA A 115 5.05 6.75 9.59
N ASP A 116 5.52 6.75 10.84
CA ASP A 116 5.68 7.95 11.68
C ASP A 116 6.62 9.00 11.05
N GLN A 117 6.22 10.27 11.02
CA GLN A 117 6.90 11.36 10.28
C GLN A 117 7.55 12.39 11.20
N ASP A 118 8.76 12.84 10.90
CA ASP A 118 9.35 14.00 11.58
C ASP A 118 8.66 15.30 11.16
N VAL A 119 8.47 16.20 12.12
CA VAL A 119 7.80 17.48 11.94
C VAL A 119 8.60 18.57 12.66
N ILE A 120 8.95 19.63 11.94
CA ILE A 120 9.62 20.81 12.51
C ILE A 120 8.55 21.84 12.86
N VAL A 121 8.54 22.30 14.11
CA VAL A 121 7.71 23.42 14.59
C VAL A 121 8.58 24.67 14.62
N THR A 122 8.14 25.70 13.90
CA THR A 122 8.84 26.99 13.76
C THR A 122 8.10 28.06 14.58
N PRO A 123 8.80 29.03 15.21
CA PRO A 123 8.15 30.04 16.04
C PRO A 123 7.05 30.81 15.31
N GLY A 124 5.88 30.96 15.94
CA GLY A 124 4.75 31.72 15.40
C GLY A 124 4.11 31.15 14.12
N ALA A 125 4.47 29.94 13.70
CA ALA A 125 4.08 29.37 12.40
C ALA A 125 3.35 28.04 12.50
N ALA A 126 2.47 27.78 11.53
CA ALA A 126 1.73 26.51 11.39
C ALA A 126 2.38 25.59 10.35
N THR A 127 2.99 24.49 10.80
CA THR A 127 3.55 23.46 9.93
C THR A 127 2.43 22.56 9.40
N ARG A 128 2.23 22.56 8.08
CA ARG A 128 1.10 21.91 7.40
C ARG A 128 1.49 20.55 6.80
N LEU A 129 0.71 19.52 7.12
CA LEU A 129 0.92 18.14 6.67
C LEU A 129 -0.33 17.59 5.98
N THR A 130 -0.13 16.83 4.89
CA THR A 130 -1.19 16.06 4.24
C THR A 130 -0.87 14.56 4.33
N ILE A 131 -1.63 13.84 5.15
CA ILE A 131 -1.39 12.43 5.47
C ILE A 131 -2.37 11.56 4.69
N THR A 132 -1.87 10.84 3.68
CA THR A 132 -2.67 10.02 2.77
C THR A 132 -2.50 8.54 3.12
N ASP A 133 -3.56 7.86 3.55
CA ASP A 133 -3.48 6.41 3.84
C ASP A 133 -3.63 5.60 2.56
N PRO A 134 -2.86 4.51 2.38
CA PRO A 134 -3.20 3.51 1.38
C PRO A 134 -4.45 2.72 1.79
N PHE A 135 -5.26 2.34 0.80
CA PHE A 135 -6.26 1.30 0.98
C PHE A 135 -5.59 -0.06 1.21
N LYS A 136 -6.19 -0.89 2.07
CA LYS A 136 -5.79 -2.29 2.27
C LYS A 136 -5.85 -3.08 0.98
N ALA A 137 -4.78 -3.78 0.63
CA ALA A 137 -4.75 -4.63 -0.55
C ALA A 137 -5.85 -5.71 -0.52
N ALA A 138 -6.49 -5.97 -1.65
CA ALA A 138 -7.50 -7.01 -1.77
C ALA A 138 -6.83 -8.39 -1.94
N LYS A 139 -7.36 -9.42 -1.27
CA LYS A 139 -6.74 -10.75 -1.24
C LYS A 139 -7.36 -11.65 -2.31
N VAL A 140 -6.66 -11.85 -3.41
CA VAL A 140 -7.18 -12.61 -4.55
C VAL A 140 -6.93 -14.11 -4.41
N LEU A 141 -7.96 -14.91 -4.68
CA LEU A 141 -7.90 -16.36 -4.86
C LEU A 141 -8.23 -16.69 -6.32
N LEU A 142 -7.22 -17.06 -7.10
CA LEU A 142 -7.39 -17.63 -8.43
C LEU A 142 -7.87 -19.08 -8.32
N GLN A 143 -8.86 -19.44 -9.13
CA GLN A 143 -9.29 -20.81 -9.38
C GLN A 143 -9.29 -21.07 -10.89
N ALA A 144 -8.60 -22.11 -11.35
CA ALA A 144 -8.69 -22.57 -12.74
C ALA A 144 -9.54 -23.84 -12.80
N LYS A 145 -10.62 -23.82 -13.59
CA LYS A 145 -11.59 -24.93 -13.68
C LYS A 145 -11.70 -25.48 -15.10
N ASP A 146 -11.98 -26.78 -15.19
CA ASP A 146 -12.44 -27.46 -16.40
C ASP A 146 -13.87 -27.03 -16.76
N SER A 147 -14.12 -26.72 -18.03
CA SER A 147 -15.38 -26.12 -18.49
C SER A 147 -16.60 -27.06 -18.49
N LYS A 148 -16.39 -28.38 -18.38
CA LYS A 148 -17.48 -29.38 -18.41
C LYS A 148 -17.70 -30.04 -17.04
N THR A 149 -16.64 -30.22 -16.27
CA THR A 149 -16.64 -30.95 -14.99
C THR A 149 -16.45 -30.07 -13.77
N GLY A 150 -16.09 -28.79 -13.94
CA GLY A 150 -15.80 -27.87 -12.84
C GLY A 150 -14.53 -28.19 -12.04
N LYS A 151 -13.84 -29.30 -12.33
CA LYS A 151 -12.64 -29.76 -11.63
C LYS A 151 -11.55 -28.68 -11.66
N LEU A 152 -10.91 -28.45 -10.51
CA LEU A 152 -9.76 -27.55 -10.39
C LEU A 152 -8.52 -28.09 -11.12
N LEU A 153 -7.76 -27.19 -11.77
CA LEU A 153 -6.67 -27.48 -12.72
C LEU A 153 -5.34 -26.80 -12.34
N PRO A 154 -4.25 -27.56 -12.17
CA PRO A 154 -2.91 -26.99 -11.96
C PRO A 154 -2.32 -26.41 -13.26
N GLY A 155 -1.38 -25.48 -13.12
CA GLY A 155 -0.56 -24.97 -14.23
C GLY A 155 -1.21 -23.92 -15.14
N ALA A 156 -2.39 -23.40 -14.80
CA ALA A 156 -2.94 -22.21 -15.47
C ALA A 156 -2.18 -20.97 -15.00
N THR A 157 -1.57 -20.21 -15.90
CA THR A 157 -0.98 -18.90 -15.59
C THR A 157 -1.91 -17.79 -16.09
N VAL A 158 -2.14 -16.78 -15.24
CA VAL A 158 -2.90 -15.58 -15.57
C VAL A 158 -2.11 -14.34 -15.19
N ASN A 159 -2.32 -13.26 -15.94
CA ASN A 159 -2.00 -11.90 -15.53
C ASN A 159 -3.28 -11.24 -15.02
N ILE A 160 -3.16 -10.43 -13.98
CA ILE A 160 -4.20 -9.57 -13.41
C ILE A 160 -3.67 -8.13 -13.44
N GLY A 161 -4.53 -7.17 -13.78
CA GLY A 161 -4.11 -5.78 -13.98
C GLY A 161 -5.26 -4.78 -13.98
N THR A 162 -4.94 -3.51 -14.19
CA THR A 162 -5.92 -2.42 -14.37
C THR A 162 -5.38 -1.39 -15.37
N GLY A 163 -6.27 -0.75 -16.13
CA GLY A 163 -5.87 -0.07 -17.38
C GLY A 163 -5.03 -1.00 -18.26
N ASP A 164 -3.93 -0.49 -18.81
CA ASP A 164 -2.96 -1.28 -19.57
C ASP A 164 -1.88 -1.98 -18.70
N SER A 165 -1.88 -1.74 -17.38
CA SER A 165 -0.84 -2.23 -16.47
C SER A 165 -1.15 -3.63 -15.94
N THR A 166 -0.20 -4.57 -16.09
CA THR A 166 -0.20 -5.83 -15.31
C THR A 166 0.31 -5.53 -13.90
N LEU A 167 -0.44 -5.95 -12.87
CA LEU A 167 -0.09 -5.76 -11.47
C LEU A 167 0.38 -7.06 -10.80
N LEU A 168 -0.16 -8.21 -11.22
CA LEU A 168 0.10 -9.50 -10.58
C LEU A 168 0.04 -10.63 -11.61
N THR A 169 0.95 -11.60 -11.50
CA THR A 169 0.92 -12.84 -12.28
C THR A 169 0.82 -14.03 -11.33
N LEU A 170 -0.19 -14.89 -11.53
CA LEU A 170 -0.43 -16.07 -10.70
C LEU A 170 -0.43 -17.34 -11.57
N THR A 171 0.15 -18.42 -11.05
CA THR A 171 0.06 -19.77 -11.65
C THR A 171 -0.56 -20.75 -10.66
N THR A 172 -1.59 -21.50 -11.07
CA THR A 172 -2.27 -22.44 -10.16
C THR A 172 -1.37 -23.62 -9.75
N GLY A 173 -1.29 -23.87 -8.44
CA GLY A 173 -0.58 -25.02 -7.86
C GLY A 173 -1.36 -26.33 -8.00
N ALA A 174 -0.90 -27.40 -7.34
CA ALA A 174 -1.48 -28.75 -7.45
C ALA A 174 -3.00 -28.81 -7.17
N GLY A 175 -3.51 -28.03 -6.21
CA GLY A 175 -4.94 -27.90 -5.91
C GLY A 175 -5.77 -27.12 -6.94
N GLY A 176 -5.13 -26.63 -8.02
CA GLY A 176 -5.76 -25.82 -9.06
C GLY A 176 -6.16 -24.40 -8.64
N THR A 177 -5.52 -23.91 -7.58
CA THR A 177 -5.69 -22.56 -7.04
C THR A 177 -4.33 -21.84 -6.89
N ALA A 178 -4.38 -20.52 -6.76
CA ALA A 178 -3.25 -19.68 -6.34
C ALA A 178 -3.77 -18.42 -5.64
N SER A 179 -2.95 -17.79 -4.81
CA SER A 179 -3.33 -16.57 -4.09
C SER A 179 -2.26 -15.49 -4.21
N GLY A 180 -2.68 -14.24 -4.02
CA GLY A 180 -1.82 -13.07 -3.95
C GLY A 180 -2.61 -11.86 -3.46
N GLU A 181 -1.99 -10.69 -3.49
CA GLU A 181 -2.62 -9.43 -3.08
C GLU A 181 -2.64 -8.44 -4.24
N LEU A 182 -3.69 -7.63 -4.32
CA LEU A 182 -3.90 -6.64 -5.37
C LEU A 182 -3.99 -5.24 -4.73
N PRO A 183 -3.14 -4.28 -5.13
CA PRO A 183 -3.28 -2.90 -4.68
C PRO A 183 -4.59 -2.31 -5.24
N VAL A 184 -5.39 -1.71 -4.36
CA VAL A 184 -6.66 -1.07 -4.72
C VAL A 184 -6.53 0.46 -4.57
N SER A 185 -7.14 1.22 -5.47
CA SER A 185 -7.05 2.69 -5.52
C SER A 185 -8.36 3.39 -5.12
N SER A 186 -9.41 2.62 -4.85
CA SER A 186 -10.70 3.10 -4.38
C SER A 186 -11.43 2.00 -3.58
N ARG A 187 -12.56 2.38 -2.97
CA ARG A 187 -13.50 1.47 -2.29
C ARG A 187 -13.99 0.31 -3.18
N LYS A 188 -13.94 0.46 -4.51
CA LYS A 188 -14.25 -0.58 -5.51
C LYS A 188 -13.33 -0.44 -6.73
N THR A 189 -12.19 -1.10 -6.70
CA THR A 189 -11.22 -1.04 -7.80
C THR A 189 -11.56 -2.11 -8.84
N GLN A 190 -11.64 -1.71 -10.12
CA GLN A 190 -11.85 -2.64 -11.22
C GLN A 190 -10.51 -3.19 -11.74
N PHE A 191 -10.48 -4.50 -11.95
CA PHE A 191 -9.36 -5.23 -12.53
C PHE A 191 -9.81 -6.02 -13.75
N TRP A 192 -8.86 -6.37 -14.61
CA TRP A 192 -8.99 -7.44 -15.59
C TRP A 192 -8.15 -8.65 -15.18
N VAL A 193 -8.57 -9.84 -15.60
CA VAL A 193 -7.76 -11.07 -15.63
C VAL A 193 -7.66 -11.56 -17.07
N LYS A 194 -6.45 -11.94 -17.49
CA LYS A 194 -6.16 -12.50 -18.82
C LYS A 194 -5.32 -13.75 -18.65
N GLN A 195 -5.76 -14.86 -19.23
CA GLN A 195 -4.99 -16.10 -19.17
C GLN A 195 -3.82 -16.05 -20.16
N THR A 196 -2.63 -16.38 -19.68
CA THR A 196 -1.37 -16.36 -20.45
C THR A 196 -0.82 -17.76 -20.70
N LYS A 197 -1.19 -18.75 -19.86
CA LYS A 197 -0.88 -20.17 -20.06
C LYS A 197 -2.07 -21.05 -19.71
N ALA A 198 -2.34 -22.05 -20.54
CA ALA A 198 -3.34 -23.09 -20.27
C ALA A 198 -2.73 -24.23 -19.42
N PRO A 199 -3.54 -24.90 -18.57
CA PRO A 199 -3.21 -26.22 -18.03
C PRO A 199 -2.87 -27.22 -19.14
N ALA A 200 -2.07 -28.25 -18.82
CA ALA A 200 -1.73 -29.29 -19.78
C ALA A 200 -2.98 -30.04 -20.30
N GLY A 201 -3.17 -30.09 -21.62
CA GLY A 201 -4.34 -30.69 -22.27
C GLY A 201 -5.56 -29.77 -22.40
N TYR A 202 -5.39 -28.46 -22.20
CA TYR A 202 -6.46 -27.46 -22.31
C TYR A 202 -6.10 -26.34 -23.29
N ASP A 203 -7.13 -25.77 -23.91
CA ASP A 203 -7.00 -24.66 -24.86
C ASP A 203 -6.88 -23.30 -24.14
N LEU A 204 -6.03 -22.42 -24.67
CA LEU A 204 -5.80 -21.10 -24.08
C LEU A 204 -6.97 -20.13 -24.34
N TYR A 205 -7.71 -19.80 -23.28
CA TYR A 205 -8.75 -18.78 -23.32
C TYR A 205 -8.14 -17.37 -23.46
N LYS A 206 -8.11 -16.85 -24.70
CA LYS A 206 -7.52 -15.54 -25.04
C LYS A 206 -8.27 -14.30 -24.52
N PRO A 207 -9.62 -14.25 -24.43
CA PRO A 207 -10.33 -13.08 -23.93
C PRO A 207 -10.01 -12.77 -22.47
N SER A 208 -9.99 -11.49 -22.12
CA SER A 208 -9.97 -11.04 -20.72
C SER A 208 -11.36 -11.12 -20.08
N LYS A 209 -11.40 -11.21 -18.75
CA LYS A 209 -12.60 -10.99 -17.94
C LYS A 209 -12.35 -9.83 -16.98
N THR A 210 -13.35 -9.00 -16.68
CA THR A 210 -13.25 -7.99 -15.62
C THR A 210 -13.83 -8.50 -14.29
N PHE A 211 -13.38 -7.92 -13.18
CA PHE A 211 -13.94 -8.09 -11.85
C PHE A 211 -13.63 -6.86 -10.99
N THR A 212 -14.33 -6.69 -9.86
CA THR A 212 -14.04 -5.66 -8.87
C THR A 212 -13.48 -6.28 -7.59
N ALA A 213 -12.64 -5.54 -6.87
CA ALA A 213 -12.26 -5.89 -5.51
C ALA A 213 -12.32 -4.66 -4.59
N ASP A 214 -12.68 -4.93 -3.33
CA ASP A 214 -12.93 -3.94 -2.28
C ASP A 214 -11.79 -4.00 -1.24
N PRO A 215 -11.38 -2.90 -0.57
CA PRO A 215 -10.19 -2.87 0.28
C PRO A 215 -10.17 -3.92 1.40
N GLY A 216 -9.07 -4.66 1.47
CA GLY A 216 -8.87 -5.76 2.44
C GLY A 216 -9.75 -7.00 2.25
N ALA A 217 -10.69 -6.99 1.31
CA ALA A 217 -11.65 -8.06 1.12
C ALA A 217 -11.04 -9.24 0.32
N PRO A 218 -11.49 -10.49 0.59
CA PRO A 218 -11.15 -11.63 -0.25
C PRO A 218 -11.98 -11.63 -1.55
N VAL A 219 -11.33 -11.86 -2.69
CA VAL A 219 -11.98 -11.93 -4.02
C VAL A 219 -11.60 -13.22 -4.75
N THR A 220 -12.59 -13.97 -5.24
CA THR A 220 -12.34 -15.23 -5.97
C THR A 220 -12.49 -15.04 -7.48
N VAL A 221 -11.42 -15.28 -8.23
CA VAL A 221 -11.36 -15.11 -9.68
C VAL A 221 -11.33 -16.49 -10.35
N THR A 222 -12.35 -16.82 -11.16
CA THR A 222 -12.43 -18.12 -11.87
C THR A 222 -12.12 -18.00 -13.36
N VAL A 223 -11.03 -18.65 -13.81
CA VAL A 223 -10.77 -18.93 -15.23
C VAL A 223 -11.25 -20.32 -15.62
N THR A 224 -11.79 -20.45 -16.82
CA THR A 224 -12.55 -21.62 -17.26
C THR A 224 -11.94 -22.15 -18.56
N ASN A 225 -11.55 -23.43 -18.56
CA ASN A 225 -10.68 -24.01 -19.58
C ASN A 225 -11.39 -25.15 -20.31
N ALA A 226 -11.42 -25.13 -21.63
CA ALA A 226 -11.89 -26.25 -22.44
C ALA A 226 -10.75 -27.25 -22.69
N LYS A 227 -11.01 -28.55 -22.60
CA LYS A 227 -10.04 -29.58 -22.98
C LYS A 227 -9.79 -29.51 -24.49
N THR A 228 -8.52 -29.54 -24.89
CA THR A 228 -8.11 -29.61 -26.29
C THR A 228 -8.72 -30.83 -26.96
N ALA A 229 -9.39 -30.64 -28.10
CA ALA A 229 -9.97 -31.72 -28.86
C ALA A 229 -8.88 -32.55 -29.56
N THR A 230 -8.57 -33.73 -29.02
CA THR A 230 -7.71 -34.71 -29.69
C THR A 230 -8.48 -35.39 -30.81
N THR A 231 -8.39 -34.84 -32.02
CA THR A 231 -8.81 -35.55 -33.23
C THR A 231 -8.04 -36.87 -33.30
N PRO A 232 -8.69 -38.05 -33.37
CA PRO A 232 -7.97 -39.30 -33.54
C PRO A 232 -7.23 -39.24 -34.89
N LYS A 233 -5.91 -39.40 -34.86
CA LYS A 233 -5.11 -39.58 -36.08
C LYS A 233 -5.72 -40.77 -36.85
N PRO A 234 -6.11 -40.63 -38.12
CA PRO A 234 -6.63 -41.76 -38.87
C PRO A 234 -5.57 -42.86 -38.90
N THR A 235 -5.95 -44.06 -38.45
CA THR A 235 -5.10 -45.25 -38.53
C THR A 235 -4.70 -45.44 -40.00
N PRO A 236 -3.41 -45.63 -40.32
CA PRO A 236 -3.01 -46.05 -41.66
C PRO A 236 -3.76 -47.33 -42.01
N SER A 237 -4.61 -47.27 -43.04
CA SER A 237 -5.37 -48.44 -43.48
C SER A 237 -4.46 -49.31 -44.34
N ASP A 238 -3.93 -50.38 -43.76
CA ASP A 238 -3.04 -51.33 -44.44
C ASP A 238 -3.79 -52.13 -45.51
N LYS A 239 -4.01 -51.48 -46.67
CA LYS A 239 -4.57 -52.12 -47.87
C LYS A 239 -4.17 -51.42 -49.18
N PRO A 240 -2.98 -51.73 -49.73
CA PRO A 240 -2.78 -51.83 -51.16
C PRO A 240 -3.25 -53.22 -51.63
N THR A 241 -4.31 -53.31 -52.44
CA THR A 241 -4.78 -54.60 -52.99
C THR A 241 -4.31 -54.77 -54.43
N HIS A 242 -3.07 -55.23 -54.63
CA HIS A 242 -2.56 -55.60 -55.94
C HIS A 242 -2.11 -57.06 -56.01
N LYS A 243 -2.86 -57.82 -56.81
CA LYS A 243 -2.67 -59.24 -57.10
C LYS A 243 -1.63 -59.41 -58.22
N PRO A 244 -0.45 -60.01 -57.99
CA PRO A 244 0.39 -60.46 -59.08
C PRO A 244 -0.29 -61.64 -59.81
N THR A 245 -0.15 -61.69 -61.13
CA THR A 245 -0.57 -62.82 -61.97
C THR A 245 0.52 -63.09 -62.98
N GLY A 246 1.19 -64.24 -62.87
CA GLY A 246 2.26 -64.66 -63.77
C GLY A 246 2.66 -66.10 -63.45
N THR A 247 2.48 -67.00 -64.41
CA THR A 247 2.76 -68.44 -64.33
C THR A 247 4.10 -68.76 -65.05
N PRO A 248 4.65 -70.00 -64.98
CA PRO A 248 6.09 -70.17 -64.77
C PRO A 248 6.91 -70.59 -66.00
N SER A 249 8.23 -70.72 -65.81
CA SER A 249 9.15 -71.46 -66.68
C SER A 249 10.29 -72.09 -65.86
N ILE A 250 10.79 -73.25 -66.30
CA ILE A 250 11.49 -74.30 -65.53
C ILE A 250 12.37 -75.11 -66.55
N PRO A 251 13.57 -75.66 -66.25
CA PRO A 251 14.59 -75.42 -65.19
C PRO A 251 16.05 -75.42 -65.77
N THR A 252 17.01 -76.11 -65.10
CA THR A 252 18.36 -76.60 -65.57
C THR A 252 19.52 -75.56 -65.53
N VAL A 253 20.74 -75.79 -64.98
CA VAL A 253 21.41 -76.99 -64.39
C VAL A 253 22.50 -76.69 -63.31
N LYS A 254 22.60 -77.60 -62.31
CA LYS A 254 23.75 -78.13 -61.51
C LYS A 254 24.77 -77.25 -60.69
N PRO A 255 25.51 -77.85 -59.70
CA PRO A 255 26.29 -77.13 -58.67
C PRO A 255 27.77 -77.58 -58.40
N SER A 256 28.49 -76.87 -57.51
CA SER A 256 29.69 -77.29 -56.73
C SER A 256 30.07 -76.25 -55.65
N SER A 257 30.88 -76.50 -54.59
CA SER A 257 31.06 -77.69 -53.72
C SER A 257 31.96 -77.42 -52.48
N ASN A 258 31.38 -77.45 -51.26
CA ASN A 258 32.03 -77.81 -49.97
C ASN A 258 33.18 -76.90 -49.38
N PRO A 259 33.86 -77.18 -48.22
CA PRO A 259 33.88 -76.21 -47.10
C PRO A 259 35.23 -76.07 -46.32
N THR A 260 35.17 -75.69 -45.01
CA THR A 260 36.22 -75.75 -43.93
C THR A 260 37.07 -74.47 -43.73
N GLY A 261 37.38 -73.99 -42.51
CA GLY A 261 36.83 -74.27 -41.16
C GLY A 261 37.72 -73.88 -39.95
N ALA A 262 37.11 -73.32 -38.87
CA ALA A 262 37.61 -73.19 -37.48
C ALA A 262 38.90 -72.34 -37.21
N PRO A 263 39.37 -72.10 -35.95
CA PRO A 263 38.78 -72.30 -34.61
C PRO A 263 38.76 -71.03 -33.71
N LYS A 264 38.65 -71.20 -32.37
CA LYS A 264 38.40 -70.18 -31.31
C LYS A 264 39.52 -70.14 -30.24
N PRO A 265 39.69 -69.05 -29.47
CA PRO A 265 39.89 -69.17 -28.00
C PRO A 265 39.00 -68.23 -27.12
N LYS A 266 39.22 -68.23 -25.79
CA LYS A 266 38.33 -67.73 -24.70
C LYS A 266 39.18 -67.14 -23.54
N PRO A 267 38.64 -66.92 -22.31
CA PRO A 267 38.07 -65.69 -21.70
C PRO A 267 38.99 -64.90 -20.73
N THR A 268 38.51 -63.72 -20.27
CA THR A 268 38.34 -63.26 -18.84
C THR A 268 37.61 -61.89 -18.87
N ASP A 269 36.94 -61.34 -17.85
CA ASP A 269 36.58 -61.73 -16.46
C ASP A 269 35.10 -61.35 -16.20
N SER A 270 34.32 -62.07 -15.38
CA SER A 270 34.02 -61.87 -13.93
C SER A 270 33.29 -60.54 -13.58
N SER A 271 32.30 -60.48 -12.67
CA SER A 271 31.76 -61.48 -11.72
C SER A 271 30.26 -61.25 -11.41
N THR A 272 29.56 -62.26 -10.87
CA THR A 272 28.12 -62.21 -10.51
C THR A 272 27.87 -62.79 -9.11
N SER A 273 26.93 -62.21 -8.35
CA SER A 273 26.04 -62.81 -7.30
C SER A 273 25.76 -61.81 -6.15
N GLY A 274 24.62 -61.88 -5.43
CA GLY A 274 23.43 -62.72 -5.65
C GLY A 274 22.34 -62.55 -4.57
N THR A 275 21.10 -62.93 -4.93
CA THR A 275 19.99 -63.50 -4.12
C THR A 275 19.98 -63.39 -2.57
N GLY A 276 18.86 -63.12 -1.88
CA GLY A 276 17.47 -62.87 -2.33
C GLY A 276 16.40 -63.25 -1.28
N SER A 277 15.14 -62.87 -1.52
CA SER A 277 13.88 -63.29 -0.83
C SER A 277 13.59 -62.85 0.63
N SER A 278 12.31 -62.49 0.84
CA SER A 278 11.64 -62.07 2.10
C SER A 278 11.01 -63.28 2.86
N PRO A 279 10.22 -63.16 3.97
CA PRO A 279 9.69 -61.98 4.70
C PRO A 279 9.73 -62.12 6.27
N ILE A 280 8.71 -61.54 6.96
CA ILE A 280 8.20 -61.70 8.36
C ILE A 280 8.73 -60.87 9.57
N ALA A 281 7.96 -59.80 9.87
CA ALA A 281 7.23 -59.53 11.14
C ALA A 281 7.91 -58.99 12.44
N ALA A 282 7.06 -58.35 13.28
CA ALA A 282 7.27 -57.68 14.58
C ALA A 282 8.14 -56.39 14.54
N THR A 283 7.75 -55.22 15.09
CA THR A 283 7.22 -54.85 16.44
C THR A 283 8.32 -54.99 17.50
N VAL A 284 8.75 -53.95 18.25
CA VAL A 284 7.97 -52.97 19.03
C VAL A 284 8.55 -51.52 18.97
N ALA A 285 7.81 -50.55 19.51
CA ALA A 285 8.25 -49.18 19.85
C ALA A 285 7.97 -48.92 21.37
N PRO A 286 8.02 -47.68 21.88
CA PRO A 286 9.18 -46.81 22.06
C PRO A 286 9.44 -46.48 23.56
N ALA A 287 10.46 -45.67 23.87
CA ALA A 287 10.64 -45.02 25.17
C ALA A 287 11.12 -43.56 25.00
N ALA A 288 10.89 -42.73 26.02
CA ALA A 288 11.12 -41.27 26.00
C ALA A 288 11.77 -40.77 27.32
N SER A 289 11.78 -39.44 27.50
CA SER A 289 12.16 -38.70 28.73
C SER A 289 13.67 -38.55 29.05
N SER A 290 14.12 -37.59 29.87
CA SER A 290 13.79 -36.16 30.00
C SER A 290 14.75 -35.43 30.98
N SER A 291 14.86 -34.09 30.85
CA SER A 291 15.07 -33.08 31.92
C SER A 291 16.37 -33.01 32.76
N THR A 292 16.83 -31.75 32.97
CA THR A 292 17.58 -31.17 34.14
C THR A 292 19.06 -31.63 34.38
N THR A 293 19.99 -30.83 34.95
CA THR A 293 19.94 -29.48 35.60
C THR A 293 21.30 -28.73 35.58
N SER A 294 21.26 -27.40 35.71
CA SER A 294 22.17 -26.48 36.46
C SER A 294 23.71 -26.50 36.28
N ALA A 295 24.30 -25.34 35.98
CA ALA A 295 25.34 -24.68 36.82
C ALA A 295 25.70 -23.27 36.29
N ALA A 296 26.17 -22.38 37.17
CA ALA A 296 26.83 -21.11 36.83
C ALA A 296 28.09 -20.94 37.70
N PRO A 297 29.03 -20.07 37.30
CA PRO A 297 29.57 -19.11 38.27
C PRO A 297 29.66 -17.67 37.73
N ILE A 298 30.06 -16.76 38.61
CA ILE A 298 30.12 -15.30 38.40
C ILE A 298 31.58 -14.89 38.13
N GLY A 299 31.80 -13.89 37.27
CA GLY A 299 33.11 -13.25 37.08
C GLY A 299 32.97 -11.88 36.43
N ASP A 300 33.46 -10.83 37.10
CA ASP A 300 33.32 -9.43 36.68
C ASP A 300 34.66 -8.88 36.13
N SER A 301 34.58 -8.12 35.04
CA SER A 301 35.65 -7.26 34.48
C SER A 301 35.10 -6.41 33.33
N THR A 302 35.24 -5.09 33.43
CA THR A 302 34.72 -4.09 32.47
C THR A 302 35.76 -3.74 31.35
N PRO A 303 35.45 -2.92 30.32
CA PRO A 303 35.65 -3.36 28.94
C PRO A 303 36.87 -2.79 28.22
N ALA A 304 37.24 -3.44 27.10
CA ALA A 304 38.15 -2.89 26.09
C ALA A 304 37.38 -2.39 24.86
N THR A 305 37.61 -1.14 24.46
CA THR A 305 37.03 -0.53 23.26
C THR A 305 37.89 -0.80 22.01
N PRO A 306 37.29 -1.07 20.85
CA PRO A 306 37.92 -0.80 19.55
C PRO A 306 37.24 0.37 18.83
N THR A 307 38.05 1.32 18.36
CA THR A 307 37.57 2.52 17.65
C THR A 307 37.30 2.23 16.18
N GLY A 308 36.05 2.46 15.75
CA GLY A 308 35.66 2.98 14.43
C GLY A 308 36.13 2.27 13.15
N SER A 309 35.17 1.78 12.37
CA SER A 309 35.19 1.99 10.92
C SER A 309 33.77 2.17 10.38
N LEU A 310 33.62 3.01 9.36
CA LEU A 310 32.36 3.24 8.66
C LEU A 310 32.16 2.13 7.62
N ALA A 311 31.00 1.47 7.65
CA ALA A 311 30.58 0.51 6.61
C ALA A 311 29.12 0.76 6.25
N HIS A 312 28.88 1.32 5.05
CA HIS A 312 27.54 1.44 4.50
C HIS A 312 27.13 0.11 3.84
N THR A 313 26.03 -0.49 4.30
CA THR A 313 25.27 -1.50 3.55
C THR A 313 23.78 -1.18 3.56
N GLY A 314 23.41 -0.03 3.02
CA GLY A 314 22.02 0.24 2.63
C GLY A 314 21.70 -0.53 1.36
N ALA A 315 21.04 -1.69 1.48
CA ALA A 315 20.87 -2.63 0.37
C ALA A 315 19.51 -3.35 0.35
N ASP A 316 18.44 -2.73 0.86
CA ASP A 316 17.05 -3.16 0.63
C ASP A 316 16.34 -2.19 -0.32
N THR A 317 16.48 -2.43 -1.62
CA THR A 317 15.98 -1.56 -2.69
C THR A 317 14.48 -1.75 -2.94
N THR A 318 13.65 -1.10 -2.13
CA THR A 318 12.26 -0.83 -2.51
C THR A 318 12.23 0.40 -3.42
N TRP A 319 12.19 0.18 -4.74
CA TRP A 319 11.90 1.22 -5.72
C TRP A 319 10.48 1.81 -5.52
N TRP A 320 10.18 2.91 -6.22
CA TRP A 320 8.88 3.61 -6.31
C TRP A 320 8.59 4.83 -5.42
N ILE A 321 9.56 5.75 -5.24
CA ILE A 321 9.25 7.19 -5.44
C ILE A 321 10.36 7.85 -6.26
N ALA A 322 10.04 8.26 -7.48
CA ALA A 322 10.79 9.25 -8.24
C ALA A 322 9.89 10.49 -8.36
N GLY A 323 10.18 11.55 -7.60
CA GLY A 323 9.16 12.57 -7.30
C GLY A 323 9.65 13.95 -6.85
N GLY A 324 10.89 14.33 -7.20
CA GLY A 324 11.35 15.74 -7.14
C GLY A 324 11.57 16.35 -5.75
N ALA A 325 12.84 16.44 -5.33
CA ALA A 325 13.28 17.36 -4.28
C ALA A 325 14.44 18.22 -4.82
N GLY A 326 14.34 19.54 -4.65
CA GLY A 326 15.29 20.53 -5.17
C GLY A 326 14.59 21.56 -6.09
N VAL A 327 14.89 22.86 -6.01
CA VAL A 327 15.81 23.58 -5.11
C VAL A 327 15.18 24.92 -4.71
N LEU A 328 15.35 25.33 -3.45
CA LEU A 328 15.03 26.68 -3.00
C LEU A 328 16.08 27.67 -3.51
N VAL A 329 15.70 28.55 -4.44
CA VAL A 329 16.47 29.75 -4.80
C VAL A 329 15.56 30.96 -4.68
N ALA A 330 15.79 31.78 -3.65
CA ALA A 330 15.08 33.03 -3.46
C ALA A 330 15.89 34.19 -4.05
N VAL A 331 15.46 34.73 -5.18
CA VAL A 331 15.89 36.05 -5.68
C VAL A 331 14.66 36.79 -6.16
N GLY A 332 14.37 37.93 -5.55
CA GLY A 332 13.25 38.79 -5.94
C GLY A 332 13.66 39.83 -7.00
N ALA A 333 12.80 40.05 -7.99
CA ALA A 333 12.87 41.20 -8.88
C ALA A 333 11.45 41.67 -9.22
N VAL A 334 11.14 42.95 -8.98
CA VAL A 334 9.86 43.56 -9.35
C VAL A 334 9.97 44.15 -10.75
N ALA A 335 9.03 43.81 -11.63
CA ALA A 335 8.87 44.43 -12.95
C ALA A 335 7.38 44.70 -13.23
N LEU A 336 6.92 45.90 -12.88
CA LEU A 336 5.56 46.36 -13.17
C LEU A 336 5.54 46.97 -14.58
N VAL A 337 4.84 46.35 -15.53
CA VAL A 337 4.67 46.87 -16.90
C VAL A 337 3.21 47.17 -17.18
N VAL A 338 2.87 48.47 -17.19
CA VAL A 338 1.58 49.00 -17.66
C VAL A 338 1.86 50.15 -18.63
N THR A 339 1.50 49.96 -19.90
CA THR A 339 1.38 51.05 -20.89
C THR A 339 0.14 50.84 -21.77
N ARG A 340 -0.36 51.91 -22.39
CA ARG A 340 -1.68 51.96 -23.05
C ARG A 340 -1.57 52.16 -24.57
N ARG A 341 -2.60 51.65 -25.27
CA ARG A 341 -3.12 52.05 -26.60
C ARG A 341 -2.50 53.28 -27.29
N ARG A 342 -2.05 53.09 -28.54
CA ARG A 342 -2.45 53.80 -29.79
C ARG A 342 -1.57 53.31 -30.96
N GLY A 343 -2.02 53.20 -32.21
CA GLY A 343 -3.38 53.33 -32.74
C GLY A 343 -3.40 53.38 -34.29
N VAL A 344 -4.58 53.10 -34.87
CA VAL A 344 -5.09 53.51 -36.21
C VAL A 344 -4.16 53.44 -37.44
N ALA A 345 -4.53 52.57 -38.39
CA ALA A 345 -4.45 52.84 -39.83
C ALA A 345 -5.49 51.99 -40.59
N GLU A 346 -6.42 52.64 -41.29
CA GLU A 346 -7.14 52.05 -42.44
C GLU A 346 -6.32 52.33 -43.71
N PRO A 347 -6.61 51.67 -44.85
CA PRO A 347 -7.49 52.37 -45.81
C PRO A 347 -8.49 51.47 -46.57
N GLU A 348 -9.69 52.04 -46.75
CA GLU A 348 -10.72 51.90 -47.81
C GLU A 348 -11.19 50.53 -48.37
N PRO A 349 -12.45 50.46 -48.86
CA PRO A 349 -13.03 49.29 -49.52
C PRO A 349 -12.96 49.36 -51.06
N ASP A 350 -13.06 48.20 -51.72
CA ASP A 350 -13.50 48.09 -53.12
C ASP A 350 -14.91 47.49 -53.18
N ASP A 351 -15.80 48.12 -53.94
CA ASP A 351 -17.16 47.64 -54.24
C ASP A 351 -17.14 46.81 -55.52
N THR A 352 -17.71 45.61 -55.48
CA THR A 352 -18.29 45.01 -56.68
C THR A 352 -19.51 44.18 -56.33
N SER A 353 -20.68 44.69 -56.70
CA SER A 353 -21.97 44.05 -56.51
C SER A 353 -22.42 43.24 -57.74
N GLN A 354 -23.20 42.17 -57.51
CA GLN A 354 -23.89 41.33 -58.53
C GLN A 354 -22.96 40.40 -59.35
N THR A 355 -23.42 39.32 -60.02
CA THR A 355 -24.79 38.85 -60.34
C THR A 355 -24.85 37.32 -60.46
N VAL A 356 -26.08 36.77 -60.45
CA VAL A 356 -26.50 35.36 -60.70
C VAL A 356 -26.39 34.42 -59.51
#